data_AF-W7JH72-F1
#
_entry.id   AF-W7JH72-F1
#
_cell.length_a   1.000
_cell.length_b   1.000
_cell.length_c   1.000
_cell.angle_alpha   90.00
_cell.angle_beta   90.00
_cell.angle_gamma   90.00
#
_symmetry.space_group_name_H-M   'P 1'
#
loop_
_entity.id
_entity.type
_entity.pdbx_description
1 polymer ?
#
loop_
_entity_poly.entity_id
_entity_poly.type
_entity_poly.pdbx_seq_one_letter_code
_entity_poly.pdbx_strand_id
1 'polypeptide(L)'
;MVNLTKSVPSVINYIKKLNNSVDYFSENDIYRVIKTLSYEERINIYKSNNDEELIYYYNNEKKNFLYNFPCFSCNLFNKCNSDINTTINPRSCMYLNFYLNLENE
;
A
#
# COMPACT_ATOMS: atom_id res chain seq x y z
N MET A 1 0.05 12.09 14.56
CA MET A 1 -0.23 11.95 13.12
C MET A 1 -0.19 13.35 12.52
N VAL A 2 0.76 13.63 11.62
CA VAL A 2 0.77 14.89 10.87
C VAL A 2 -0.09 14.65 9.63
N ASN A 3 -1.30 15.19 9.63
CA ASN A 3 -2.20 15.12 8.48
C ASN A 3 -1.97 16.34 7.61
N LEU A 4 -1.23 16.19 6.51
CA LEU A 4 -1.09 17.23 5.49
C LEU A 4 -2.15 17.00 4.43
N THR A 5 -3.11 17.93 4.36
CA THR A 5 -4.12 17.97 3.29
C THR A 5 -3.72 19.04 2.29
N LYS A 6 -3.63 18.66 1.01
CA LYS A 6 -3.38 19.58 -0.11
C LYS A 6 -4.35 19.28 -1.24
N SER A 7 -4.81 20.28 -1.97
CA SER A 7 -5.66 20.03 -3.13
C SER A 7 -4.85 19.51 -4.31
N VAL A 8 -5.46 18.64 -5.12
CA VAL A 8 -4.84 18.10 -6.34
C VAL A 8 -4.32 19.22 -7.26
N PRO A 9 -5.10 20.29 -7.56
CA PRO A 9 -4.60 21.39 -8.39
C PRO A 9 -3.38 22.10 -7.81
N SER A 10 -3.32 22.24 -6.47
CA SER A 10 -2.16 22.84 -5.80
C SER A 10 -0.89 22.01 -5.97
N VAL A 11 -1.01 20.68 -5.85
CA VAL A 11 0.11 19.75 -6.05
C VAL A 11 0.58 19.74 -7.50
N ILE A 12 -0.34 19.71 -8.47
CA ILE A 12 -0.01 19.79 -9.90
C ILE A 12 0.75 21.08 -10.20
N ASN A 13 0.24 22.22 -9.75
CA ASN A 13 0.90 23.51 -9.96
C ASN A 13 2.28 23.59 -9.31
N TYR A 14 2.46 22.98 -8.14
CA TYR A 14 3.76 22.91 -7.49
C TYR A 14 4.76 22.10 -8.31
N ILE A 15 4.38 20.90 -8.78
CA ILE A 15 5.25 20.04 -9.61
C ILE A 15 5.62 20.75 -10.92
N LYS A 16 4.66 21.41 -11.58
CA LYS A 16 4.92 22.19 -12.80
C LYS A 16 5.95 23.31 -12.57
N LYS A 17 5.95 23.95 -11.39
CA LYS A 17 6.94 24.99 -11.04
C LYS A 17 8.33 24.44 -10.75
N LEU A 18 8.45 23.19 -10.33
CA LEU A 18 9.76 22.54 -10.10
C LEU A 18 10.44 22.14 -11.41
N ASN A 19 9.66 21.97 -12.48
CA ASN A 19 10.16 21.48 -13.76
C ASN A 19 10.85 22.62 -14.54
N ASN A 20 12.15 22.80 -14.30
CA ASN A 20 13.01 23.76 -15.02
C ASN A 20 13.58 23.19 -16.33
N SER A 21 13.20 21.97 -16.73
CA SER A 21 13.74 21.25 -17.89
C SER A 21 12.79 21.23 -19.08
N VAL A 22 13.38 20.94 -20.25
CA VAL A 22 12.85 21.11 -21.62
C VAL A 22 11.61 20.24 -21.93
N ASP A 23 11.32 19.22 -21.12
CA ASP A 23 10.17 18.34 -21.31
C ASP A 23 9.05 18.66 -20.30
N TYR A 24 8.00 19.30 -20.81
CA TYR A 24 6.83 19.71 -20.06
C TYR A 24 5.92 18.52 -19.77
N PHE A 25 5.81 18.11 -18.50
CA PHE A 25 4.74 17.18 -18.09
C PHE A 25 3.38 17.90 -18.18
N SER A 26 2.43 17.31 -18.90
CA SER A 26 1.07 17.81 -18.91
C SER A 26 0.42 17.62 -17.54
N GLU A 27 -0.63 18.39 -17.25
CA GLU A 27 -1.40 18.22 -16.01
C GLU A 27 -1.96 16.80 -15.88
N ASN A 28 -2.33 16.20 -17.00
CA ASN A 28 -2.84 14.83 -17.07
C ASN A 28 -1.75 13.80 -16.73
N ASP A 29 -0.50 14.03 -17.13
CA ASP A 29 0.62 13.14 -16.78
C ASP A 29 0.85 13.14 -15.26
N ILE A 30 0.90 14.33 -14.67
CA ILE A 30 1.05 14.51 -13.23
C ILE A 30 -0.14 13.90 -12.49
N TYR A 31 -1.37 14.11 -12.99
CA TYR A 31 -2.58 13.56 -12.40
C TYR A 31 -2.60 12.03 -12.41
N ARG A 32 -2.13 11.40 -13.50
CA ARG A 32 -1.99 9.93 -13.57
C ARG A 32 -1.03 9.41 -12.52
N VAL A 33 0.11 10.07 -12.32
CA VAL A 33 1.07 9.71 -11.26
C VAL A 33 0.41 9.82 -9.88
N ILE A 34 -0.34 10.89 -9.62
CA ILE A 34 -1.10 11.06 -8.37
C ILE A 34 -2.10 9.91 -8.18
N LYS A 35 -2.85 9.51 -9.21
CA LYS A 35 -3.78 8.36 -9.12
C LYS A 35 -3.03 7.04 -8.89
N THR A 36 -1.89 6.82 -9.53
CA THR A 36 -1.04 5.65 -9.27
C THR A 36 -0.63 5.56 -7.81
N LEU A 37 -0.18 6.67 -7.20
CA LEU A 37 0.16 6.71 -5.78
C LEU A 37 -1.04 6.38 -4.87
N SER A 38 -2.25 6.72 -5.31
CA SER A 38 -3.48 6.35 -4.59
C SER A 38 -3.80 4.86 -4.72
N TYR A 39 -3.58 4.25 -5.89
CA TYR A 39 -3.73 2.80 -6.08
C TYR A 39 -2.70 1.99 -5.31
N GLU A 40 -1.50 2.52 -5.13
CA GLU A 40 -0.47 1.94 -4.26
C GLU A 40 -0.71 2.18 -2.76
N GLU A 41 -1.87 2.74 -2.38
CA GLU A 41 -2.24 3.09 -1.00
C GLU A 41 -1.21 4.01 -0.28
N ARG A 42 -0.44 4.80 -1.04
CA ARG A 42 0.52 5.77 -0.46
C ARG A 42 -0.14 7.10 -0.09
N ILE A 43 -1.20 7.44 -0.80
CA ILE A 43 -2.04 8.61 -0.55
C ILE A 43 -3.52 8.23 -0.67
N ASN A 44 -4.39 9.00 -0.05
CA ASN A 44 -5.83 8.93 -0.28
C ASN A 44 -6.30 10.21 -0.98
N ILE A 45 -7.28 10.06 -1.87
CA ILE A 45 -7.92 11.19 -2.57
C ILE A 45 -9.39 11.21 -2.19
N TYR A 46 -9.89 12.35 -1.69
CA TYR A 46 -11.29 12.55 -1.35
C TYR A 46 -11.84 13.78 -2.08
N LYS A 47 -13.15 13.80 -2.34
CA LYS A 47 -13.83 15.01 -2.80
C LYS A 47 -14.32 15.81 -1.60
N SER A 48 -14.02 17.11 -1.60
CA SER A 48 -14.59 18.05 -0.64
C SER A 48 -16.05 18.37 -0.99
N ASN A 49 -16.72 19.11 -0.10
CA ASN A 49 -18.10 19.57 -0.34
C ASN A 49 -18.23 20.49 -1.57
N ASN A 50 -17.12 21.04 -2.06
CA ASN A 50 -17.07 21.88 -3.26
C ASN A 50 -16.61 21.10 -4.50
N ASP A 51 -16.70 19.76 -4.48
CA ASP A 51 -16.22 18.83 -5.52
C ASP A 51 -14.70 18.88 -5.79
N GLU A 52 -13.93 19.58 -4.96
CA GLU A 52 -12.46 19.66 -5.10
C GLU A 52 -11.80 18.36 -4.58
N GLU A 53 -10.91 17.77 -5.38
CA GLU A 53 -10.12 16.62 -4.94
C GLU A 53 -8.98 17.04 -3.99
N LEU A 54 -8.96 16.44 -2.81
CA LEU A 54 -7.98 16.64 -1.75
C LEU A 54 -7.11 15.40 -1.58
N ILE A 55 -5.79 15.60 -1.55
CA ILE A 55 -4.79 14.56 -1.28
C ILE A 55 -4.50 14.55 0.22
N TYR A 56 -4.60 13.36 0.80
CA TYR A 56 -4.19 13.05 2.16
C TYR A 56 -3.01 12.08 2.12
N TYR A 57 -1.87 12.49 2.68
CA TYR A 57 -0.75 11.61 2.92
C TYR A 57 -0.88 10.97 4.30
N TYR A 58 -0.98 9.65 4.33
CA TYR A 58 -0.83 8.87 5.56
C TYR A 58 0.55 8.21 5.50
N ASN A 59 1.40 8.46 6.50
CA ASN A 59 2.65 7.71 6.62
C ASN A 59 2.30 6.24 6.94
N ASN A 60 2.21 5.41 5.90
CA ASN A 60 1.76 4.02 5.95
C ASN A 60 2.88 3.03 6.28
N GLU A 61 4.04 3.49 6.75
CA GLU A 61 5.16 2.63 7.19
C GLU A 61 4.73 1.53 8.19
N LYS A 62 3.60 1.69 8.88
CA LYS A 62 3.06 0.70 9.83
C LYS A 62 2.03 -0.28 9.27
N LYS A 63 1.47 -0.08 8.07
CA LYS A 63 0.43 -0.99 7.51
C LYS A 63 1.01 -2.32 7.03
N ASN A 64 2.29 -2.37 6.64
CA ASN A 64 2.91 -3.55 6.06
C ASN A 64 3.42 -4.60 7.08
N PHE A 65 3.20 -4.41 8.38
CA PHE A 65 3.70 -5.35 9.37
C PHE A 65 3.06 -6.74 9.24
N LEU A 66 1.78 -6.82 8.86
CA LEU A 66 1.05 -8.10 8.79
C LEU A 66 1.37 -8.90 7.53
N TYR A 67 1.67 -8.25 6.40
CA TYR A 67 2.07 -8.92 5.15
C TYR A 67 3.42 -9.64 5.26
N ASN A 68 4.22 -9.30 6.27
CA ASN A 68 5.49 -9.98 6.54
C ASN A 68 5.29 -11.36 7.18
N PHE A 69 4.11 -11.70 7.68
CA PHE A 69 3.86 -13.02 8.25
C PHE A 69 3.31 -13.97 7.18
N PRO A 70 3.81 -15.22 7.12
CA PRO A 70 3.43 -16.21 6.11
C PRO A 70 1.93 -16.55 6.14
N CYS A 71 1.25 -16.27 7.25
CA CYS A 71 -0.18 -16.48 7.42
C CYS A 71 -1.02 -15.62 6.45
N PHE A 72 -0.66 -14.36 6.27
CA PHE A 72 -1.48 -13.38 5.53
C PHE A 72 -1.28 -13.45 4.01
N SER A 73 -0.19 -14.06 3.57
CA SER A 73 0.10 -14.36 2.16
C SER A 73 -0.22 -15.81 1.78
N CYS A 74 -0.69 -16.64 2.71
CA CYS A 74 -0.99 -18.04 2.45
C CYS A 74 -2.35 -18.22 1.76
N ASN A 75 -2.33 -18.69 0.52
CA ASN A 75 -3.54 -19.02 -0.26
C ASN A 75 -4.42 -20.13 0.38
N LEU A 76 -3.90 -20.83 1.38
CA LEU A 76 -4.59 -21.89 2.11
C LEU A 76 -5.06 -21.46 3.50
N PHE A 77 -4.93 -20.17 3.86
CA PHE A 77 -5.25 -19.65 5.20
C PHE A 77 -6.65 -20.08 5.68
N ASN A 78 -7.68 -19.91 4.84
CA ASN A 78 -9.06 -20.26 5.19
C ASN A 78 -9.32 -21.77 5.37
N LYS A 79 -8.37 -22.62 4.97
CA LYS A 79 -8.44 -24.09 5.13
C LYS A 79 -7.52 -24.59 6.23
N CYS A 80 -6.74 -23.71 6.85
CA CYS A 80 -5.77 -24.03 7.88
C CYS A 80 -6.45 -24.05 9.25
N ASN A 81 -6.31 -25.14 10.01
CA ASN A 81 -6.90 -25.27 11.35
C ASN A 81 -5.90 -25.98 12.29
N SER A 82 -5.89 -25.62 13.57
CA SER A 82 -5.04 -26.24 14.59
C SER A 82 -5.54 -27.61 15.06
N ASP A 83 -6.75 -28.01 14.66
CA ASP A 83 -7.32 -29.34 14.94
C ASP A 83 -6.45 -30.47 14.38
N ILE A 84 -6.24 -31.50 15.22
CA ILE A 84 -5.33 -32.63 14.98
C ILE A 84 -5.74 -33.46 13.74
N ASN A 85 -7.02 -33.41 13.36
CA ASN A 85 -7.59 -34.16 12.26
C ASN A 85 -7.58 -33.39 10.92
N THR A 86 -7.08 -32.17 10.89
CA THR A 86 -7.07 -31.35 9.68
C THR A 86 -5.74 -31.46 8.93
N THR A 87 -5.82 -31.72 7.62
CA THR A 87 -4.64 -31.94 6.77
C THR A 87 -3.77 -30.69 6.64
N ILE A 88 -4.38 -29.50 6.66
CA ILE A 88 -3.68 -28.21 6.59
C ILE A 88 -3.67 -27.65 8.02
N ASN A 89 -2.52 -27.79 8.69
CA ASN A 89 -2.36 -27.43 10.10
C ASN A 89 -1.12 -26.54 10.29
N PRO A 90 -1.20 -25.46 11.10
CA PRO A 90 -0.06 -24.58 11.32
C PRO A 90 1.14 -25.30 11.97
N ARG A 91 0.92 -26.39 12.74
CA ARG A 91 1.98 -27.16 13.42
C ARG A 91 2.89 -27.93 12.46
N SER A 92 2.40 -28.26 11.26
CA SER A 92 3.14 -28.97 10.22
C SER A 92 3.30 -28.12 8.95
N CYS A 93 3.15 -26.81 9.07
CA CYS A 93 3.17 -25.89 7.93
C CYS A 93 4.59 -25.66 7.40
N MET A 94 4.87 -26.16 6.20
CA MET A 94 6.15 -25.96 5.52
C MET A 94 6.49 -24.46 5.31
N TYR A 95 5.51 -23.63 4.95
CA TYR A 95 5.72 -22.18 4.77
C TYR A 95 6.18 -21.50 6.07
N LEU A 96 5.65 -21.94 7.21
CA LEU A 96 6.03 -21.39 8.50
C LEU A 96 7.42 -21.89 8.92
N ASN A 97 7.74 -23.17 8.67
CA ASN A 97 9.07 -23.73 8.95
C ASN A 97 10.16 -23.04 8.13
N PHE A 98 9.93 -22.81 6.84
CA PHE A 98 10.84 -22.06 5.98
C PHE A 98 11.01 -20.61 6.46
N TYR A 99 9.90 -19.92 6.76
CA TYR A 99 9.92 -18.54 7.26
C TYR A 99 10.71 -18.40 8.58
N LEU A 100 10.62 -19.41 9.47
CA LEU A 100 11.34 -19.45 10.74
C LEU A 100 12.75 -20.05 10.62
N ASN A 101 13.20 -20.44 9.43
CA ASN A 101 14.48 -21.13 9.18
C ASN A 101 14.66 -22.44 9.99
N LEU A 102 13.57 -23.19 10.21
CA LEU A 102 13.58 -24.43 11.00
C LEU A 102 13.90 -25.69 10.16
N GLU A 103 14.16 -25.54 8.86
CA GLU A 103 14.48 -26.67 7.96
C GLU A 103 15.97 -27.09 7.98
N ASN A 104 16.81 -26.45 8.82
CA ASN A 104 18.25 -26.70 8.92
C ASN A 104 18.67 -27.48 10.19
N GLU A 105 17.74 -28.14 10.90
CA GLU A 105 18.03 -29.06 12.01
C GLU A 105 17.67 -30.51 11.68
#